data_AF-A0A857JDQ8-F1
#
_entry.id   AF-A0A857JDQ8-F1
#
_cell.length_a   1.000
_cell.length_b   1.000
_cell.length_c   1.000
_cell.angle_alpha   90.00
_cell.angle_beta   90.00
_cell.angle_gamma   90.00
#
_symmetry.space_group_name_H-M   'P 1'
#
loop_
_entity.id
_entity.type
_entity.pdbx_description
1 polymer ?
#
loop_
_entity_poly.entity_id
_entity_poly.type
_entity_poly.pdbx_seq_one_letter_code
_entity_poly.pdbx_strand_id
1 'polypeptide(L)'
;MPKAPTAPDSANPLQDQPASYEAALAELEQLVSRLDAGQLPLDQLLAGYRRGAALLAFCRERLQAVEEQVQVLDGASSKPWTPGT
;
A
#
# COMPACT_ATOMS: atom_id res chain seq x y z
N MET A 1 -1.84 24.72 40.93
CA MET A 1 -2.22 23.91 39.74
C MET A 1 -1.91 24.74 38.52
N PRO A 2 -0.99 24.31 37.64
CA PRO A 2 -1.45 24.02 36.27
C PRO A 2 -0.56 23.00 35.53
N LYS A 3 -1.15 22.04 34.82
CA LYS A 3 -0.65 21.59 33.51
C LYS A 3 -1.86 21.30 32.63
N ALA A 4 -2.07 22.17 31.64
CA ALA A 4 -2.98 21.89 30.53
C ALA A 4 -2.45 20.65 29.79
N PRO A 5 -3.31 19.69 29.41
CA PRO A 5 -2.91 18.63 28.50
C PRO A 5 -2.67 19.24 27.12
N THR A 6 -1.46 19.03 26.64
CA THR A 6 -0.95 19.31 25.30
C THR A 6 -1.91 18.83 24.22
N ALA A 7 -2.08 19.66 23.19
CA ALA A 7 -2.75 19.33 21.92
C ALA A 7 -2.24 17.98 21.37
N PRO A 8 -3.09 17.18 20.69
CA PRO A 8 -2.63 15.95 20.07
C PRO A 8 -1.64 16.27 18.95
N ASP A 9 -0.44 15.78 19.19
CA ASP A 9 0.66 15.48 18.29
C ASP A 9 0.26 15.26 16.82
N SER A 10 0.89 16.09 15.98
CA SER A 10 1.70 15.61 14.85
C SER A 10 1.05 14.62 13.89
N ALA A 11 0.55 15.16 12.78
CA ALA A 11 0.29 14.44 11.54
C ALA A 11 1.53 13.60 11.16
N ASN A 12 1.49 12.32 11.48
CA ASN A 12 2.53 11.36 11.14
C ASN A 12 2.26 10.87 9.71
N PRO A 13 3.13 11.16 8.72
CA PRO A 13 2.92 10.77 7.31
C PRO A 13 2.91 9.24 7.08
N LEU A 14 3.15 8.44 8.13
CA LEU A 14 3.00 6.99 8.11
C LEU A 14 1.55 6.50 8.25
N GLN A 15 0.58 7.38 8.54
CA GLN A 15 -0.82 6.98 8.75
C GLN A 15 -1.67 6.88 7.48
N ASP A 16 -1.15 7.29 6.31
CA ASP A 16 -1.90 7.21 5.05
C ASP A 16 -1.66 5.90 4.27
N GLN A 17 -0.74 5.04 4.68
CA GLN A 17 -0.51 3.79 3.95
C GLN A 17 -1.51 2.70 4.34
N PRO A 18 -1.99 1.89 3.38
CA PRO A 18 -2.87 0.77 3.66
C PRO A 18 -2.21 -0.27 4.57
N ALA A 19 -2.99 -0.90 5.44
CA ALA A 19 -2.49 -1.94 6.34
C ALA A 19 -2.05 -3.23 5.62
N SER A 20 -2.66 -3.54 4.46
CA SER A 20 -2.36 -4.72 3.65
C SER A 20 -2.65 -4.48 2.17
N TYR A 21 -2.23 -5.43 1.31
CA TYR A 21 -2.55 -5.42 -0.12
C TYR A 21 -4.07 -5.46 -0.35
N GLU A 22 -4.78 -6.33 0.37
CA GLU A 22 -6.23 -6.48 0.27
C GLU A 22 -6.97 -5.21 0.70
N ALA A 23 -6.48 -4.55 1.75
CA ALA A 23 -7.03 -3.27 2.18
C ALA A 23 -6.81 -2.18 1.12
N ALA A 24 -5.62 -2.12 0.52
CA ALA A 24 -5.32 -1.18 -0.56
C ALA A 24 -6.20 -1.39 -1.79
N LEU A 25 -6.37 -2.66 -2.19
CA LEU A 25 -7.17 -3.06 -3.33
C LEU A 25 -8.65 -2.73 -3.12
N ALA A 26 -9.21 -3.09 -1.95
CA ALA A 26 -10.60 -2.80 -1.61
C ALA A 26 -10.88 -1.29 -1.61
N GLU A 27 -9.96 -0.48 -1.09
CA GLU A 27 -10.11 0.97 -1.11
C GLU A 27 -10.05 1.53 -2.54
N LEU A 28 -9.16 0.99 -3.37
CA LEU A 28 -9.02 1.39 -4.77
C LEU A 28 -10.30 1.07 -5.56
N GLU A 29 -10.88 -0.11 -5.39
CA GLU A 29 -12.14 -0.52 -6.01
C GLU A 29 -13.31 0.40 -5.61
N GLN A 30 -13.42 0.73 -4.32
CA GLN A 30 -14.43 1.66 -3.83
C GLN A 30 -14.25 3.07 -4.41
N LEU A 31 -13.01 3.53 -4.53
CA LEU A 31 -12.70 4.81 -5.12
C LEU A 31 -13.08 4.86 -6.61
N VAL A 32 -12.68 3.85 -7.38
CA VAL A 32 -13.01 3.74 -8.81
C VAL A 32 -14.52 3.66 -9.00
N SER A 33 -15.22 2.85 -8.21
CA SER A 33 -16.68 2.74 -8.27
C SER A 33 -17.38 4.09 -8.06
N ARG A 34 -16.90 4.93 -7.12
CA ARG A 34 -17.45 6.27 -6.91
C ARG A 34 -17.12 7.25 -8.05
N LEU A 35 -15.94 7.13 -8.65
CA LEU A 35 -15.54 7.93 -9.81
C LEU A 35 -16.41 7.60 -11.03
N ASP A 36 -16.57 6.31 -11.33
CA ASP A 36 -17.39 5.84 -12.46
C ASP A 36 -18.88 6.17 -12.28
N ALA A 37 -19.37 6.14 -11.04
CA ALA A 37 -20.72 6.56 -10.71
C ALA A 37 -20.93 8.09 -10.74
N GLY A 38 -19.88 8.88 -10.97
CA GLY A 38 -19.94 10.34 -10.96
C GLY A 38 -20.31 10.93 -9.58
N GLN A 39 -20.06 10.17 -8.51
CA GLN A 39 -20.46 10.55 -7.13
C GLN A 39 -19.43 11.44 -6.43
N LEU A 40 -18.24 11.64 -7.02
CA LEU A 40 -17.24 12.55 -6.48
C LEU A 40 -17.49 13.99 -6.96
N PRO A 41 -17.61 14.97 -6.05
CA PRO A 41 -17.65 16.38 -6.43
C PRO A 41 -16.31 16.81 -7.05
N LEU A 42 -16.35 17.83 -7.92
CA LEU A 42 -15.19 18.33 -8.67
C LEU A 42 -13.97 18.62 -7.78
N ASP A 43 -14.19 19.25 -6.62
CA ASP A 43 -13.13 19.60 -5.68
C ASP A 43 -12.44 18.37 -5.04
N GLN A 44 -13.11 17.22 -5.06
CA GLN A 44 -12.56 15.96 -4.55
C GLN A 44 -11.98 15.06 -5.65
N LEU A 45 -12.22 15.34 -6.94
CA LEU A 45 -11.73 14.51 -8.04
C LEU A 45 -10.20 14.39 -8.04
N LEU A 46 -9.49 15.51 -7.83
CA LEU A 46 -8.04 15.50 -7.79
C LEU A 46 -7.50 14.72 -6.58
N ALA A 47 -8.16 14.85 -5.42
CA ALA A 47 -7.80 14.10 -4.21
C ALA A 47 -8.03 12.60 -4.41
N GLY A 48 -9.17 12.22 -4.99
CA GLY A 48 -9.48 10.85 -5.37
C GLY A 48 -8.43 10.29 -6.32
N TYR A 49 -8.10 11.00 -7.40
CA TYR A 49 -7.08 10.55 -8.34
C TYR A 49 -5.72 10.31 -7.68
N ARG A 50 -5.25 11.25 -6.82
CA ARG A 50 -4.00 11.11 -6.07
C ARG A 50 -4.02 9.89 -5.15
N ARG A 51 -5.13 9.68 -4.45
CA ARG A 51 -5.29 8.50 -3.59
C ARG A 51 -5.24 7.21 -4.40
N GLY A 52 -5.96 7.15 -5.51
CA GLY A 52 -5.95 6.00 -6.42
C GLY A 52 -4.55 5.69 -6.94
N ALA A 53 -3.79 6.71 -7.35
CA ALA A 53 -2.40 6.55 -7.77
C ALA A 53 -1.50 5.99 -6.66
N ALA A 54 -1.66 6.46 -5.42
CA ALA A 54 -0.91 5.96 -4.27
C ALA A 54 -1.25 4.50 -3.94
N LEU A 55 -2.54 4.14 -3.94
CA LEU A 55 -3.00 2.76 -3.73
C LEU A 55 -2.45 1.82 -4.80
N LEU A 56 -2.48 2.24 -6.06
CA LEU A 56 -1.98 1.46 -7.19
C LEU A 56 -0.44 1.27 -7.12
N ALA A 57 0.29 2.29 -6.67
CA ALA A 57 1.73 2.19 -6.42
C ALA A 57 2.03 1.17 -5.31
N PHE A 58 1.33 1.28 -4.17
CA PHE A 58 1.47 0.35 -3.05
C PHE A 58 1.21 -1.10 -3.48
N CYS A 59 0.13 -1.36 -4.22
CA CYS A 59 -0.19 -2.71 -4.70
C CYS A 59 0.93 -3.28 -5.58
N ARG A 60 1.50 -2.47 -6.48
CA ARG A 60 2.62 -2.91 -7.34
C ARG A 60 3.88 -3.22 -6.54
N GLU A 61 4.24 -2.37 -5.60
CA GLU A 61 5.42 -2.60 -4.74
C GLU A 61 5.29 -3.90 -3.95
N ARG A 62 4.09 -4.21 -3.42
CA ARG A 62 3.84 -5.46 -2.72
C ARG A 62 4.00 -6.69 -3.63
N LEU A 63 3.47 -6.64 -4.84
CA LEU A 63 3.61 -7.74 -5.81
C LEU A 63 5.08 -7.94 -6.22
N GLN A 64 5.79 -6.85 -6.49
CA GLN A 64 7.22 -6.90 -6.83
C GLN A 64 8.05 -7.51 -5.69
N ALA A 65 7.79 -7.12 -4.45
CA ALA A 65 8.48 -7.68 -3.30
C ALA A 65 8.25 -9.20 -3.15
N VAL A 66 7.05 -9.68 -3.47
CA VAL A 66 6.76 -11.12 -3.48
C VAL A 66 7.49 -11.82 -4.63
N GLU A 67 7.48 -11.25 -5.83
CA GLU A 67 8.20 -11.78 -6.99
C GLU A 67 9.71 -11.93 -6.73
N GLU A 68 10.33 -10.90 -6.15
CA GLU A 68 11.74 -10.93 -5.76
C GLU A 68 12.03 -12.02 -4.73
N GLN A 69 11.15 -12.21 -3.74
CA GLN A 69 11.30 -13.28 -2.74
C GLN A 69 11.20 -14.67 -3.37
N VAL A 70 10.26 -14.88 -4.30
CA VAL A 70 10.12 -16.15 -5.03
C VAL A 70 11.38 -16.43 -5.85
N GLN A 71 11.90 -15.42 -6.56
CA GLN A 71 13.10 -15.57 -7.37
C GLN A 71 14.34 -15.95 -6.53
N VAL A 72 14.48 -15.38 -5.33
CA VAL A 72 15.55 -15.76 -4.40
C VAL A 72 15.42 -17.22 -3.94
N LEU A 73 14.19 -17.69 -3.68
CA LEU A 73 13.95 -19.09 -3.27
C LEU A 73 14.26 -20.07 -4.41
N ASP A 74 13.85 -19.76 -5.64
CA ASP A 74 14.16 -20.58 -6.82
C ASP A 74 15.66 -20.59 -7.13
N GLY A 75 16.31 -19.43 -7.04
CA GLY A 75 17.77 -19.31 -7.20
C GLY A 75 18.56 -20.04 -6.12
N ALA A 76 18.11 -20.00 -4.86
CA ALA A 76 18.73 -20.72 -3.75
C ALA A 76 18.59 -22.25 -3.86
N SER A 77 17.49 -22.72 -4.48
CA SER A 77 17.23 -24.14 -4.75
C SER A 77 18.13 -24.73 -5.84
N SER A 78 18.87 -23.89 -6.57
CA SER A 78 19.76 -24.30 -7.67
C SER A 78 21.19 -24.65 -7.26
N LYS A 79 21.57 -24.57 -5.98
CA LYS A 79 22.87 -25.07 -5.54
C LYS A 79 22.81 -26.61 -5.62
N PRO A 80 23.56 -27.27 -6.53
CA PRO A 80 23.59 -28.72 -6.54
C PRO A 80 24.08 -29.16 -5.17
N TRP A 81 23.19 -29.77 -4.39
CA TRP A 81 23.58 -30.49 -3.20
C TRP A 81 24.50 -31.61 -3.69
N THR A 82 25.81 -31.41 -3.55
CA THR A 82 26.80 -32.46 -3.69
C THR A 82 26.95 -33.09 -2.30
N PRO A 83 26.28 -34.22 -2.00
CA PRO A 83 26.67 -35.00 -0.84
C PRO A 83 28.12 -35.42 -1.07
N GLY A 84 29.02 -34.93 -0.22
CA GLY A 84 30.40 -35.37 -0.23
C GLY A 84 30.44 -36.84 0.17
N THR A 85 30.86 -37.70 -0.76
CA THR A 85 31.78 -38.84 -0.65
C THR A 85 31.87 -39.52 -2.00
#